data_AF-A0A932PR17-F1
#
_entry.id   AF-A0A932PR17-F1
#
_cell.length_a   1.000
_cell.length_b   1.000
_cell.length_c   1.000
_cell.angle_alpha   90.00
_cell.angle_beta   90.00
_cell.angle_gamma   90.00
#
_symmetry.space_group_name_H-M   'P 1'
#
loop_
_entity.id
_entity.type
_entity.pdbx_description
1 polymer ?
#
loop_
_entity_poly.entity_id
_entity_poly.type
_entity_poly.pdbx_seq_one_letter_code
_entity_poly.pdbx_strand_id
1 'polypeptide(L)'
;MNHPVWDLPWMGSGWIIGLVSIIHVSIAHLVVGAGFWLAFMETRAQRARDGELQGWLRGRAKSLLWLSSIFGAATGVGIWVAIGLVSPTATQHLIRAFVMGWATEWLLFAGEMATLIVLVRAYGRLSPGQRLALVWLYALCAWLSLVVINGIVTFMLSPGKGWTASHAMVDGFFNATYLPSLWLRSCVALALGGLWAMAGRIPPGLKVRVLKPTALSVVAGILLAGLSGWFYFQSFPAAGKELVLGNLRGATGLAEGFRWALLGLGAFLLPALLALWAFLRGDAFRRSAAVFGLLLACWGFGGFEWIREVARKPYVIREVMYSNGIRVEQVSGYQKDGFLPANVWARTFAASKGDTDLARGEAILRSQCLACHTREGYRSLKALTAPYSESDLVALVQSLRELDPGMNPYLDRMPPFAGTEQEAEQVGKYLHTLKAK
;
A
#
# COMPACT_ATOMS: atom_id res chain seq x y z
N MET A 1 -10.15 -19.37 -12.24
CA MET A 1 -10.54 -18.53 -13.39
C MET A 1 -9.33 -17.70 -13.79
N ASN A 2 -9.04 -17.63 -15.09
CA ASN A 2 -7.93 -16.84 -15.63
C ASN A 2 -8.45 -15.47 -16.07
N HIS A 3 -7.58 -14.46 -16.07
CA HIS A 3 -7.92 -13.08 -16.41
C HIS A 3 -7.04 -12.57 -17.54
N PRO A 4 -7.50 -11.58 -18.34
CA PRO A 4 -6.67 -10.95 -19.34
C PRO A 4 -5.54 -10.14 -18.68
N VAL A 5 -4.45 -9.96 -19.41
CA VAL A 5 -3.31 -9.14 -18.99
C VAL A 5 -3.52 -7.70 -19.42
N TRP A 6 -3.51 -6.77 -18.47
CA TRP A 6 -3.43 -5.34 -18.76
C TRP A 6 -1.96 -4.94 -18.96
N ASP A 7 -1.54 -4.88 -20.22
CA ASP A 7 -0.15 -4.58 -20.59
C ASP A 7 0.09 -3.06 -20.69
N LEU A 8 1.06 -2.59 -19.91
CA LEU A 8 1.48 -1.20 -19.82
C LEU A 8 2.99 -1.13 -20.10
N PRO A 9 3.39 -1.02 -21.37
CA PRO A 9 4.72 -1.40 -21.84
C PRO A 9 5.88 -0.54 -21.29
N TRP A 10 5.58 0.64 -20.75
CA TRP A 10 6.56 1.58 -20.21
C TRP A 10 6.54 1.69 -18.68
N MET A 11 5.38 1.91 -18.08
CA MET A 11 5.26 2.11 -16.63
C MET A 11 5.09 0.81 -15.86
N GLY A 12 4.44 -0.20 -16.45
CA GLY A 12 4.10 -1.45 -15.77
C GLY A 12 2.93 -1.30 -14.79
N SER A 13 2.20 -2.39 -14.61
CA SER A 13 1.00 -2.44 -13.77
C SER A 13 1.32 -2.24 -12.27
N GLY A 14 2.49 -2.69 -11.81
CA GLY A 14 2.97 -2.51 -10.44
C GLY A 14 3.15 -1.05 -9.99
N TRP A 15 3.52 -0.14 -10.88
CA TRP A 15 3.64 1.28 -10.54
C TRP A 15 2.30 1.99 -10.42
N ILE A 16 1.29 1.60 -11.23
CA ILE A 16 -0.06 2.17 -11.11
C ILE A 16 -0.65 1.87 -9.74
N ILE A 17 -0.64 0.59 -9.34
CA ILE A 17 -1.15 0.20 -8.03
C ILE A 17 -0.32 0.86 -6.92
N GLY A 18 1.00 0.94 -7.05
CA GLY A 18 1.87 1.62 -6.08
C GLY A 18 1.52 3.10 -5.90
N LEU A 19 1.40 3.86 -6.99
CA LEU A 19 1.08 5.28 -6.96
C LEU A 19 -0.30 5.54 -6.35
N VAL A 20 -1.33 4.86 -6.84
CA VAL A 20 -2.72 5.02 -6.35
C VAL A 20 -2.81 4.62 -4.87
N SER A 21 -2.15 3.52 -4.48
CA SER A 21 -2.16 3.06 -3.09
C SER A 21 -1.44 4.01 -2.14
N ILE A 22 -0.27 4.55 -2.52
CA ILE A 22 0.48 5.50 -1.69
C ILE A 22 -0.31 6.81 -1.51
N ILE A 23 -0.94 7.30 -2.57
CA ILE A 23 -1.79 8.50 -2.50
C ILE A 23 -2.98 8.26 -1.57
N HIS A 24 -3.72 7.18 -1.79
CA HIS A 24 -4.91 6.87 -1.00
C HIS A 24 -4.56 6.62 0.48
N VAL A 25 -3.55 5.79 0.77
CA VAL A 25 -3.19 5.44 2.15
C VAL A 25 -2.71 6.67 2.92
N SER A 26 -2.01 7.60 2.26
CA SER A 26 -1.61 8.88 2.86
C SER A 26 -2.83 9.72 3.23
N ILE A 27 -3.81 9.84 2.32
CA ILE A 27 -5.05 10.58 2.56
C ILE A 27 -5.88 9.90 3.66
N ALA A 28 -6.04 8.58 3.61
CA ALA A 28 -6.80 7.82 4.60
C ALA A 28 -6.24 7.99 6.01
N HIS A 29 -4.92 7.85 6.20
CA HIS A 29 -4.29 8.00 7.52
C HIS A 29 -4.35 9.45 8.01
N LEU A 30 -4.24 10.42 7.10
CA LEU A 30 -4.45 11.82 7.41
C LEU A 30 -5.89 12.04 7.91
N VAL A 31 -6.91 11.50 7.23
CA VAL A 31 -8.33 11.63 7.58
C VAL A 31 -8.64 11.00 8.95
N VAL A 32 -8.07 9.82 9.25
CA VAL A 32 -8.15 9.17 10.56
C VAL A 32 -7.53 10.05 11.64
N GLY A 33 -6.30 10.49 11.43
CA GLY A 33 -5.58 11.34 12.38
C GLY A 33 -6.25 12.69 12.62
N ALA A 34 -6.72 13.33 11.56
CA ALA A 34 -7.44 14.59 11.62
C ALA A 34 -8.75 14.46 12.39
N GLY A 35 -9.40 13.28 12.35
CA GLY A 35 -10.56 12.95 13.18
C GLY A 35 -10.26 12.99 14.67
N PHE A 36 -9.26 12.23 15.11
CA PHE A 36 -8.82 12.25 16.50
C PHE A 36 -8.35 13.63 16.95
N TRP A 37 -7.59 14.33 16.10
CA TRP A 37 -7.15 15.68 16.40
C TRP A 37 -8.34 16.64 16.56
N LEU A 38 -9.34 16.57 15.68
CA LEU A 38 -10.53 17.42 15.75
C LEU A 38 -11.34 17.11 17.01
N ALA A 39 -11.52 15.85 17.34
CA ALA A 39 -12.23 15.42 18.55
C ALA A 39 -11.52 15.90 19.83
N PHE A 40 -10.19 15.77 19.87
CA PHE A 40 -9.37 16.27 20.96
C PHE A 40 -9.47 17.80 21.11
N MET A 41 -9.33 18.54 20.01
CA MET A 41 -9.37 20.00 20.03
C MET A 41 -10.77 20.55 20.36
N GLU A 42 -11.83 19.93 19.86
CA GLU A 42 -13.22 20.28 20.22
C GLU A 42 -13.47 20.03 21.71
N THR A 43 -12.99 18.90 22.25
CA THR A 43 -13.05 18.60 23.69
C THR A 43 -12.35 19.69 24.52
N ARG A 44 -11.16 20.12 24.08
CA ARG A 44 -10.41 21.19 24.74
C ARG A 44 -11.14 22.53 24.65
N ALA A 45 -11.66 22.90 23.48
CA ALA A 45 -12.39 24.15 23.26
C ALA A 45 -13.63 24.22 24.16
N GLN A 46 -14.38 23.12 24.26
CA GLN A 46 -15.58 23.08 25.10
C GLN A 46 -15.26 23.15 26.60
N ARG A 47 -14.24 22.42 27.07
CA ARG A 47 -13.81 22.48 28.48
C ARG A 47 -13.33 23.88 28.88
N ALA A 48 -12.61 24.55 27.98
CA ALA A 48 -12.11 25.91 28.20
C ALA A 48 -13.16 27.00 27.90
N ARG A 49 -14.35 26.64 27.40
CA ARG A 49 -15.37 27.58 26.90
C ARG A 49 -14.82 28.59 25.88
N ASP A 50 -13.90 28.12 25.03
CA ASP A 50 -13.16 28.93 24.07
C ASP A 50 -13.95 29.05 22.75
N GLY A 51 -14.83 30.06 22.68
CA GLY A 51 -15.67 30.31 21.52
C GLY A 51 -14.89 30.67 20.25
N GLU A 52 -13.72 31.30 20.38
CA GLU A 52 -12.86 31.66 19.24
C GLU A 52 -12.25 30.40 18.62
N LEU A 53 -11.66 29.53 19.44
CA LEU A 53 -11.12 28.25 18.98
C LEU A 53 -12.22 27.39 18.36
N GLN A 54 -13.39 27.32 19.01
CA GLN A 54 -14.52 26.56 18.49
C GLN A 54 -15.00 27.09 17.13
N GLY A 55 -15.09 28.41 16.97
CA GLY A 55 -15.42 29.04 15.68
C GLY A 55 -14.46 28.65 14.57
N TRP A 56 -13.15 28.56 14.88
CA TRP A 56 -12.14 28.09 13.93
C TRP A 56 -12.26 26.58 13.65
N LEU A 57 -12.52 25.75 14.67
CA LEU A 57 -12.69 24.30 14.52
C LEU A 57 -13.88 23.94 13.62
N ARG A 58 -14.95 24.73 13.61
CA ARG A 58 -16.05 24.58 12.64
C ARG A 58 -15.55 24.62 11.19
N GLY A 59 -14.66 25.55 10.88
CA GLY A 59 -14.02 25.65 9.57
C GLY A 59 -13.15 24.42 9.26
N ARG A 60 -12.47 23.88 10.27
CA ARG A 60 -11.65 22.67 10.15
C ARG A 60 -12.48 21.41 9.93
N ALA A 61 -13.64 21.28 10.58
CA ALA A 61 -14.59 20.20 10.31
C ALA A 61 -15.05 20.23 8.83
N LYS A 62 -15.31 21.41 8.28
CA LYS A 62 -15.62 21.57 6.84
C LYS A 62 -14.45 21.17 5.95
N SER A 63 -13.21 21.56 6.29
CA SER A 63 -12.02 21.12 5.56
C SER A 63 -11.83 19.60 5.58
N LEU A 64 -12.11 18.96 6.73
CA LEU A 64 -12.02 17.51 6.88
C LEU A 64 -13.09 16.78 6.05
N LEU A 65 -14.32 17.32 6.02
CA LEU A 65 -15.37 16.81 5.12
C LEU A 65 -14.90 16.81 3.66
N TRP A 66 -14.38 17.94 3.15
CA TRP A 66 -13.88 17.99 1.77
C TRP A 66 -12.73 17.02 1.52
N LEU A 67 -11.79 16.93 2.47
CA LEU A 67 -10.66 16.03 2.33
C LEU A 67 -11.13 14.57 2.21
N SER A 68 -12.03 14.15 3.09
CA SER A 68 -12.52 12.78 3.12
C SER A 68 -13.47 12.48 1.96
N SER A 69 -14.41 13.39 1.66
CA SER A 69 -15.44 13.16 0.64
C SER A 69 -14.92 13.27 -0.80
N ILE A 70 -13.96 14.16 -1.07
CA ILE A 70 -13.40 14.32 -2.42
C ILE A 70 -12.22 13.37 -2.58
N PHE A 71 -11.18 13.58 -1.79
CA PHE A 71 -9.92 12.88 -2.01
C PHE A 71 -9.97 11.46 -1.43
N GLY A 72 -10.50 11.28 -0.23
CA GLY A 72 -10.65 9.95 0.39
C GLY A 72 -11.51 9.03 -0.46
N ALA A 73 -12.76 9.43 -0.76
CA ALA A 73 -13.69 8.63 -1.56
C ALA A 73 -13.18 8.35 -2.98
N ALA A 74 -12.72 9.38 -3.71
CA ALA A 74 -12.29 9.21 -5.10
C ALA A 74 -11.05 8.31 -5.20
N THR A 75 -10.06 8.48 -4.32
CA THR A 75 -8.87 7.63 -4.33
C THR A 75 -9.15 6.21 -3.83
N GLY A 76 -10.13 6.04 -2.93
CA GLY A 76 -10.59 4.73 -2.47
C GLY A 76 -11.24 3.92 -3.59
N VAL A 77 -12.14 4.54 -4.36
CA VAL A 77 -12.68 3.94 -5.60
C VAL A 77 -11.57 3.68 -6.61
N GLY A 78 -10.60 4.59 -6.72
CA GLY A 78 -9.42 4.43 -7.58
C GLY A 78 -8.60 3.17 -7.26
N ILE A 79 -8.42 2.83 -5.98
CA ILE A 79 -7.76 1.57 -5.59
C ILE A 79 -8.53 0.37 -6.12
N TRP A 80 -9.86 0.32 -5.93
CA TRP A 80 -10.68 -0.82 -6.36
C TRP A 80 -10.55 -1.08 -7.87
N VAL A 81 -10.58 -0.02 -8.68
CA VAL A 81 -10.35 -0.12 -10.12
C VAL A 81 -8.93 -0.59 -10.42
N ALA A 82 -7.92 0.01 -9.78
CA ALA A 82 -6.52 -0.34 -10.01
C ALA A 82 -6.21 -1.80 -9.68
N ILE A 83 -6.61 -2.30 -8.49
CA ILE A 83 -6.33 -3.68 -8.09
C ILE A 83 -7.11 -4.69 -8.93
N GLY A 84 -8.34 -4.33 -9.35
CA GLY A 84 -9.16 -5.17 -10.23
C GLY A 84 -8.55 -5.36 -11.62
N LEU A 85 -7.84 -4.35 -12.14
CA LEU A 85 -7.15 -4.43 -13.44
C LEU A 85 -5.74 -5.04 -13.33
N VAL A 86 -4.98 -4.67 -12.30
CA VAL A 86 -3.57 -5.04 -12.14
C VAL A 86 -3.41 -6.45 -11.56
N SER A 87 -4.25 -6.86 -10.61
CA SER A 87 -4.16 -8.15 -9.94
C SER A 87 -5.54 -8.75 -9.67
N PRO A 88 -6.31 -9.06 -10.74
CA PRO A 88 -7.69 -9.56 -10.60
C PRO A 88 -7.77 -10.87 -9.82
N THR A 89 -6.82 -11.81 -10.01
CA THR A 89 -6.82 -13.09 -9.29
C THR A 89 -6.62 -12.90 -7.79
N ALA A 90 -5.69 -12.04 -7.38
CA ALA A 90 -5.44 -11.75 -5.97
C ALA A 90 -6.61 -10.98 -5.36
N THR A 91 -7.15 -9.99 -6.08
CA THR A 91 -8.33 -9.23 -5.67
C THR A 91 -9.52 -10.16 -5.45
N GLN A 92 -9.81 -11.05 -6.40
CA GLN A 92 -10.87 -12.04 -6.27
C GLN A 92 -10.66 -12.96 -5.05
N HIS A 93 -9.42 -13.39 -4.81
CA HIS A 93 -9.08 -14.21 -3.66
C HIS A 93 -9.37 -13.48 -2.34
N LEU A 94 -8.94 -12.22 -2.23
CA LEU A 94 -9.20 -11.40 -1.06
C LEU A 94 -10.70 -11.13 -0.87
N ILE A 95 -11.49 -10.98 -1.96
CA ILE A 95 -12.96 -10.84 -1.87
C ILE A 95 -13.57 -12.07 -1.24
N ARG A 96 -13.17 -13.26 -1.69
CA ARG A 96 -13.69 -14.50 -1.11
C ARG A 96 -13.32 -14.66 0.37
N ALA A 97 -12.15 -14.19 0.77
CA ALA A 97 -11.68 -14.29 2.15
C ALA A 97 -12.29 -13.22 3.08
N PHE A 98 -12.50 -11.99 2.58
CA PHE A 98 -12.76 -10.81 3.42
C PHE A 98 -13.91 -9.92 2.92
N VAL A 99 -14.85 -10.41 2.10
CA VAL A 99 -16.01 -9.61 1.65
C VAL A 99 -16.75 -8.94 2.81
N MET A 100 -16.90 -9.64 3.94
CA MET A 100 -17.54 -9.08 5.13
C MET A 100 -16.69 -7.99 5.80
N GLY A 101 -15.37 -8.15 5.81
CA GLY A 101 -14.45 -7.10 6.27
C GLY A 101 -14.61 -5.83 5.43
N TRP A 102 -14.57 -5.93 4.11
CA TRP A 102 -14.79 -4.77 3.24
C TRP A 102 -16.18 -4.16 3.39
N ALA A 103 -17.24 -4.97 3.51
CA ALA A 103 -18.57 -4.44 3.78
C ALA A 103 -18.61 -3.65 5.10
N THR A 104 -17.95 -4.14 6.16
CA THR A 104 -17.82 -3.40 7.43
C THR A 104 -17.05 -2.10 7.25
N GLU A 105 -15.93 -2.09 6.54
CA GLU A 105 -15.18 -0.86 6.24
C GLU A 105 -16.05 0.18 5.53
N TRP A 106 -16.84 -0.22 4.53
CA TRP A 106 -17.71 0.69 3.78
C TRP A 106 -18.84 1.28 4.65
N LEU A 107 -19.41 0.48 5.57
CA LEU A 107 -20.40 0.96 6.53
C LEU A 107 -19.79 1.95 7.53
N LEU A 108 -18.55 1.70 7.98
CA LEU A 108 -17.81 2.62 8.84
C LEU A 108 -17.51 3.93 8.11
N PHE A 109 -17.09 3.87 6.85
CA PHE A 109 -16.91 5.06 6.00
C PHE A 109 -18.23 5.82 5.78
N ALA A 110 -19.35 5.13 5.59
CA ALA A 110 -20.66 5.78 5.53
C ALA A 110 -20.99 6.49 6.87
N GLY A 111 -20.64 5.89 8.01
CA GLY A 111 -20.72 6.51 9.33
C GLY A 111 -19.83 7.75 9.48
N GLU A 112 -18.59 7.70 8.97
CA GLU A 112 -17.69 8.86 8.89
C GLU A 112 -18.34 10.01 8.11
N MET A 113 -18.92 9.71 6.95
CA MET A 113 -19.55 10.74 6.10
C MET A 113 -20.81 11.30 6.75
N ALA A 114 -21.67 10.45 7.30
CA ALA A 114 -22.88 10.88 7.99
C ALA A 114 -22.56 11.81 9.16
N THR A 115 -21.60 11.44 10.00
CA THR A 115 -21.20 12.24 11.16
C THR A 115 -20.60 13.59 10.76
N LEU A 116 -19.71 13.66 9.77
CA LEU A 116 -19.15 14.93 9.28
C LEU A 116 -20.21 15.82 8.62
N ILE A 117 -21.09 15.24 7.81
CA ILE A 117 -22.16 16.01 7.15
C ILE A 117 -23.09 16.63 8.19
N VAL A 118 -23.53 15.85 9.18
CA VAL A 118 -24.38 16.36 10.27
C VAL A 118 -23.63 17.41 11.07
N LEU A 119 -22.38 17.14 11.46
CA LEU A 119 -21.55 18.08 12.22
C LEU A 119 -21.40 19.42 11.49
N VAL A 120 -21.08 19.41 10.19
CA VAL A 120 -20.84 20.63 9.41
C VAL A 120 -22.13 21.40 9.14
N ARG A 121 -23.22 20.70 8.78
CA ARG A 121 -24.50 21.34 8.43
C ARG A 121 -25.25 21.86 9.65
N ALA A 122 -25.19 21.13 10.76
CA ALA A 122 -25.92 21.46 11.98
C ALA A 122 -25.04 22.10 13.07
N TYR A 123 -23.76 22.41 12.80
CA TYR A 123 -22.78 22.84 13.83
C TYR A 123 -23.32 23.86 14.84
N GLY A 124 -24.01 24.91 14.37
CA GLY A 124 -24.56 25.97 15.21
C GLY A 124 -25.87 25.61 15.93
N ARG A 125 -26.57 24.55 15.51
CA ARG A 125 -27.82 24.05 16.11
C ARG A 125 -27.58 22.93 17.13
N LEU A 126 -26.42 22.28 17.05
CA LEU A 126 -26.05 21.20 17.95
C LEU A 126 -25.69 21.75 19.33
N SER A 127 -26.13 21.07 20.38
CA SER A 127 -25.62 21.31 21.74
C SER A 127 -24.14 20.94 21.87
N PRO A 128 -23.40 21.43 22.88
CA PRO A 128 -22.01 21.05 23.12
C PRO A 128 -21.80 19.53 23.20
N GLY A 129 -22.66 18.83 23.94
CA GLY A 129 -22.60 17.37 24.08
C GLY A 129 -22.81 16.64 22.76
N GLN A 130 -23.77 17.07 21.94
CA GLN A 130 -24.00 16.49 20.61
C GLN A 130 -22.81 16.71 19.67
N ARG A 131 -22.17 17.89 19.71
CA ARG A 131 -20.96 18.14 18.91
C ARG A 131 -19.82 17.21 19.32
N LEU A 132 -19.59 17.01 20.63
CA LEU A 132 -18.57 16.07 21.12
C LEU A 132 -18.88 14.63 20.70
N ALA A 133 -20.13 14.20 20.84
CA ALA A 133 -20.54 12.87 20.42
C ALA A 133 -20.26 12.65 18.92
N LEU A 134 -20.59 13.63 18.06
CA LEU A 134 -20.36 13.52 16.62
C LEU A 134 -18.88 13.49 16.24
N VAL A 135 -18.03 14.35 16.82
CA VAL A 135 -16.59 14.33 16.49
C VAL A 135 -15.90 13.06 16.99
N TRP A 136 -16.29 12.53 18.15
CA TRP A 136 -15.74 11.27 18.66
C TRP A 136 -16.27 10.06 17.92
N LEU A 137 -17.56 10.06 17.52
CA LEU A 137 -18.13 9.00 16.69
C LEU A 137 -17.45 8.98 15.31
N TYR A 138 -17.20 10.14 14.71
CA TYR A 138 -16.41 10.24 13.48
C TYR A 138 -15.02 9.63 13.67
N ALA A 139 -14.29 10.04 14.71
CA ALA A 139 -12.93 9.55 14.97
C ALA A 139 -12.91 8.03 15.19
N LEU A 140 -13.92 7.50 15.89
CA LEU A 140 -14.09 6.06 16.11
C LEU A 140 -14.36 5.33 14.79
N CYS A 141 -15.30 5.80 13.97
CA CYS A 141 -15.58 5.17 12.68
C CYS A 141 -14.34 5.16 11.78
N ALA A 142 -13.64 6.29 11.67
CA ALA A 142 -12.41 6.40 10.87
C ALA A 142 -11.31 5.45 11.36
N TRP A 143 -11.14 5.34 12.67
CA TRP A 143 -10.17 4.40 13.22
C TRP A 143 -10.59 2.94 13.03
N LEU A 144 -11.87 2.61 13.19
CA LEU A 144 -12.38 1.26 12.93
C LEU A 144 -12.23 0.89 11.45
N SER A 145 -12.40 1.83 10.51
CA SER A 145 -12.09 1.59 9.09
C SER A 145 -10.62 1.18 8.92
N LEU A 146 -9.70 1.89 9.60
CA LEU A 146 -8.28 1.53 9.63
C LEU A 146 -8.03 0.15 10.25
N VAL A 147 -8.70 -0.19 11.36
CA VAL A 147 -8.63 -1.50 12.03
C VAL A 147 -8.99 -2.62 11.06
N VAL A 148 -10.07 -2.44 10.29
CA VAL A 148 -10.57 -3.44 9.34
C VAL A 148 -9.63 -3.63 8.16
N ILE A 149 -9.27 -2.55 7.45
CA ILE A 149 -8.41 -2.66 6.26
C ILE A 149 -7.00 -3.15 6.63
N ASN A 150 -6.51 -2.82 7.82
CA ASN A 150 -5.24 -3.32 8.32
C ASN A 150 -5.19 -4.85 8.37
N GLY A 151 -6.26 -5.51 8.81
CA GLY A 151 -6.37 -6.98 8.80
C GLY A 151 -6.15 -7.58 7.42
N ILE A 152 -6.82 -7.01 6.41
CA ILE A 152 -6.75 -7.49 5.03
C ILE A 152 -5.36 -7.25 4.41
N VAL A 153 -4.75 -6.08 4.66
CA VAL A 153 -3.45 -5.74 4.08
C VAL A 153 -2.30 -6.53 4.74
N THR A 154 -2.37 -6.75 6.05
CA THR A 154 -1.37 -7.54 6.79
C THR A 154 -1.45 -9.03 6.47
N PHE A 155 -2.65 -9.53 6.17
CA PHE A 155 -2.85 -10.89 5.67
C PHE A 155 -1.99 -11.15 4.43
N MET A 156 -1.87 -10.21 3.50
CA MET A 156 -1.05 -10.41 2.30
C MET A 156 0.44 -10.65 2.60
N LEU A 157 0.95 -10.14 3.71
CA LEU A 157 2.34 -10.32 4.15
C LEU A 157 2.52 -11.56 5.02
N SER A 158 1.53 -11.89 5.84
CA SER A 158 1.58 -13.06 6.73
C SER A 158 0.21 -13.73 6.86
N PRO A 159 -0.26 -14.53 5.86
CA PRO A 159 -1.54 -15.23 5.98
C PRO A 159 -1.60 -16.15 7.20
N GLY A 160 -0.44 -16.71 7.57
CA GLY A 160 -0.29 -17.63 8.70
C GLY A 160 -0.78 -19.04 8.37
N LYS A 161 -0.23 -20.03 9.08
CA LYS A 161 -0.58 -21.45 8.90
C LYS A 161 -2.03 -21.77 9.30
N GLY A 162 -2.59 -21.00 10.23
CA GLY A 162 -3.98 -21.18 10.68
C GLY A 162 -4.97 -20.97 9.56
N TRP A 163 -4.85 -19.86 8.82
CA TRP A 163 -5.75 -19.56 7.70
C TRP A 163 -5.61 -20.56 6.54
N THR A 164 -4.40 -21.02 6.23
CA THR A 164 -4.22 -22.03 5.17
C THR A 164 -4.88 -23.37 5.48
N ALA A 165 -5.13 -23.67 6.76
CA ALA A 165 -5.82 -24.88 7.19
C ALA A 165 -7.33 -24.69 7.35
N SER A 166 -7.77 -23.57 7.95
CA SER A 166 -9.17 -23.35 8.29
C SER A 166 -9.97 -22.62 7.21
N HIS A 167 -9.29 -21.80 6.40
CA HIS A 167 -9.89 -20.79 5.53
C HIS A 167 -10.87 -19.84 6.23
N ALA A 168 -10.85 -19.78 7.56
CA ALA A 168 -11.72 -18.91 8.35
C ALA A 168 -11.21 -17.47 8.28
N MET A 169 -12.11 -16.51 8.06
CA MET A 169 -11.77 -15.09 7.94
C MET A 169 -10.96 -14.59 9.14
N VAL A 170 -11.34 -15.00 10.36
CA VAL A 170 -10.73 -14.55 11.62
C VAL A 170 -9.24 -14.92 11.69
N ASP A 171 -8.87 -16.13 11.25
CA ASP A 171 -7.49 -16.62 11.31
C ASP A 171 -6.56 -15.86 10.35
N GLY A 172 -7.09 -15.43 9.21
CA GLY A 172 -6.34 -14.57 8.27
C GLY A 172 -6.31 -13.12 8.72
N PHE A 173 -7.39 -12.64 9.32
CA PHE A 173 -7.54 -11.26 9.77
C PHE A 173 -6.59 -10.93 10.92
N PHE A 174 -6.58 -11.74 11.98
CA PHE A 174 -5.72 -11.57 13.15
C PHE A 174 -4.38 -12.30 12.99
N ASN A 175 -3.68 -11.99 11.90
CA ASN A 175 -2.38 -12.58 11.60
C ASN A 175 -1.23 -12.03 12.47
N ALA A 176 -0.05 -12.65 12.39
CA ALA A 176 1.13 -12.30 13.18
C ALA A 176 1.55 -10.82 13.04
N THR A 177 1.35 -10.23 11.87
CA THR A 177 1.73 -8.83 11.60
C THR A 177 0.61 -7.83 11.85
N TYR A 178 -0.61 -8.29 12.19
CA TYR A 178 -1.80 -7.45 12.36
C TYR A 178 -1.62 -6.37 13.43
N LEU A 179 -1.39 -6.76 14.68
CA LEU A 179 -1.33 -5.84 15.82
C LEU A 179 -0.13 -4.89 15.73
N PRO A 180 1.10 -5.36 15.40
CA PRO A 180 2.23 -4.46 15.21
C PRO A 180 1.98 -3.42 14.09
N SER A 181 1.33 -3.84 12.98
CA SER A 181 0.98 -2.90 11.90
C SER A 181 -0.09 -1.91 12.34
N LEU A 182 -1.12 -2.34 13.07
CA LEU A 182 -2.19 -1.47 13.54
C LEU A 182 -1.66 -0.35 14.44
N TRP A 183 -0.73 -0.68 15.33
CA TRP A 183 -0.08 0.29 16.21
C TRP A 183 0.72 1.30 15.41
N LEU A 184 1.56 0.82 14.48
CA LEU A 184 2.32 1.68 13.59
C LEU A 184 1.42 2.62 12.79
N ARG A 185 0.41 2.09 12.13
CA ARG A 185 -0.53 2.87 11.30
C ARG A 185 -1.29 3.90 12.13
N SER A 186 -1.70 3.54 13.35
CA SER A 186 -2.36 4.49 14.27
C SER A 186 -1.43 5.63 14.69
N CYS A 187 -0.15 5.33 14.95
CA CYS A 187 0.85 6.35 15.29
C CYS A 187 1.17 7.27 14.10
N VAL A 188 1.28 6.72 12.89
CA VAL A 188 1.43 7.49 11.65
C VAL A 188 0.21 8.36 11.40
N ALA A 189 -1.01 7.85 11.61
CA ALA A 189 -2.23 8.64 11.49
C ALA A 189 -2.20 9.83 12.46
N LEU A 190 -1.84 9.62 13.73
CA LEU A 190 -1.68 10.70 14.70
C LEU A 190 -0.72 11.81 14.21
N ALA A 191 0.44 11.41 13.66
CA ALA A 191 1.42 12.34 13.10
C ALA A 191 0.86 13.12 11.88
N LEU A 192 0.27 12.42 10.91
CA LEU A 192 -0.28 13.04 9.70
C LEU A 192 -1.46 13.97 10.00
N GLY A 193 -2.34 13.57 10.92
CA GLY A 193 -3.46 14.38 11.38
C GLY A 193 -3.01 15.69 12.03
N GLY A 194 -1.97 15.62 12.87
CA GLY A 194 -1.39 16.81 13.48
C GLY A 194 -0.71 17.73 12.46
N LEU A 195 0.05 17.18 11.51
CA LEU A 195 0.67 17.96 10.42
C LEU A 195 -0.38 18.63 9.53
N TRP A 196 -1.48 17.94 9.21
CA TRP A 196 -2.62 18.52 8.49
C TRP A 196 -3.26 19.69 9.25
N ALA A 197 -3.39 19.56 10.57
CA ALA A 197 -3.91 20.62 11.42
C ALA A 197 -2.99 21.85 11.43
N MET A 198 -1.68 21.65 11.56
CA MET A 198 -0.67 22.71 11.49
C MET A 198 -0.62 23.37 10.11
N ALA A 199 -0.93 22.62 9.04
CA ALA A 199 -1.02 23.14 7.68
C ALA A 199 -2.29 23.98 7.42
N GLY A 200 -3.20 24.08 8.40
CA GLY A 200 -4.36 24.96 8.34
C GLY A 200 -4.00 26.45 8.38
N ARG A 201 -4.91 27.31 7.90
CA ARG A 201 -4.79 28.77 8.07
C ARG A 201 -5.22 29.13 9.50
N ILE A 202 -4.25 29.12 10.41
CA ILE A 202 -4.47 29.42 11.84
C ILE A 202 -4.37 30.94 12.07
N PRO A 203 -5.39 31.59 12.65
CA PRO A 203 -5.33 33.00 13.03
C PRO A 203 -4.21 33.28 14.04
N PRO A 204 -3.56 34.48 14.01
CA PRO A 204 -2.48 34.81 14.94
C PRO A 204 -2.83 34.57 16.42
N GLY A 205 -4.01 34.99 16.87
CA GLY A 205 -4.47 34.80 18.26
C GLY A 205 -4.70 33.35 18.69
N LEU A 206 -4.78 32.41 17.73
CA LEU A 206 -4.97 30.99 17.99
C LEU A 206 -3.69 30.17 17.79
N LYS A 207 -2.64 30.74 17.18
CA LYS A 207 -1.42 30.00 16.80
C LYS A 207 -0.86 29.18 17.94
N VAL A 208 -0.53 29.80 19.07
CA VAL A 208 0.07 29.08 20.21
C VAL A 208 -0.88 28.04 20.80
N ARG A 209 -2.17 28.39 20.93
CA ARG A 209 -3.22 27.51 21.48
C ARG A 209 -3.45 26.25 20.64
N VAL A 210 -3.26 26.34 19.33
CA VAL A 210 -3.42 25.22 18.39
C VAL A 210 -2.09 24.49 18.20
N LEU A 211 -1.01 25.20 17.90
CA LEU A 211 0.27 24.59 17.51
C LEU A 211 0.94 23.83 18.63
N LYS A 212 0.91 24.30 19.89
CA LYS A 212 1.56 23.58 21.00
C LYS A 212 1.01 22.17 21.22
N PRO A 213 -0.30 21.98 21.47
CA PRO A 213 -0.83 20.63 21.66
C PRO A 213 -0.73 19.77 20.39
N THR A 214 -0.87 20.39 19.21
CA THR A 214 -0.76 19.67 17.92
C THR A 214 0.67 19.21 17.65
N ALA A 215 1.66 20.03 17.95
CA ALA A 215 3.07 19.68 17.79
C ALA A 215 3.44 18.50 18.70
N LEU A 216 2.94 18.49 19.94
CA LEU A 216 3.16 17.36 20.84
C LEU A 216 2.57 16.06 20.27
N SER A 217 1.37 16.10 19.70
CA SER A 217 0.80 14.90 19.05
C SER A 217 1.61 14.45 17.83
N VAL A 218 2.18 15.38 17.06
CA VAL A 218 3.04 15.03 15.91
C VAL A 218 4.32 14.37 16.38
N VAL A 219 5.02 14.97 17.35
CA VAL A 219 6.27 14.40 17.89
C VAL A 219 6.01 13.03 18.52
N ALA A 220 4.96 12.90 19.33
CA ALA A 220 4.58 11.62 19.92
C ALA A 220 4.24 10.59 18.84
N GLY A 221 3.44 10.95 17.84
CA GLY A 221 3.09 10.08 16.72
C GLY A 221 4.32 9.57 15.96
N ILE A 222 5.30 10.44 15.68
CA ILE A 222 6.53 10.05 14.97
C ILE A 222 7.42 9.14 15.83
N LEU A 223 7.63 9.47 17.11
CA LEU A 223 8.46 8.66 17.99
C LEU A 223 7.85 7.27 18.22
N LEU A 224 6.53 7.22 18.47
CA LEU A 224 5.81 5.97 18.63
C LEU A 224 5.73 5.18 17.32
N ALA A 225 5.65 5.84 16.17
CA ALA A 225 5.75 5.19 14.85
C ALA A 225 7.14 4.58 14.64
N GLY A 226 8.23 5.23 15.06
CA GLY A 226 9.57 4.65 15.01
C GLY A 226 9.68 3.36 15.83
N LEU A 227 9.19 3.40 17.08
CA LEU A 227 9.21 2.23 17.98
C LEU A 227 8.32 1.08 17.49
N SER A 228 7.07 1.39 17.13
CA SER A 228 6.13 0.39 16.60
C SER A 228 6.55 -0.12 15.22
N GLY A 229 7.24 0.69 14.41
CA GLY A 229 7.83 0.29 13.15
C GLY A 229 8.93 -0.75 13.32
N TRP A 230 9.78 -0.58 14.34
CA TRP A 230 10.75 -1.61 14.72
C TRP A 230 10.07 -2.92 15.13
N PHE A 231 9.05 -2.84 15.99
CA PHE A 231 8.30 -4.03 16.42
C PHE A 231 7.58 -4.73 15.25
N TYR A 232 6.99 -3.95 14.33
CA TYR A 232 6.39 -4.48 13.11
C TYR A 232 7.40 -5.19 12.22
N PHE A 233 8.59 -4.62 12.02
CA PHE A 233 9.65 -5.27 11.27
C PHE A 233 10.07 -6.61 11.89
N GLN A 234 10.13 -6.70 13.23
CA GLN A 234 10.47 -7.95 13.91
C GLN A 234 9.41 -9.05 13.70
N SER A 235 8.14 -8.66 13.55
CA SER A 235 7.02 -9.57 13.27
C SER A 235 7.00 -10.12 11.84
N PHE A 236 7.85 -9.63 10.93
CA PHE A 236 7.89 -10.13 9.56
C PHE A 236 8.34 -11.60 9.53
N PRO A 237 7.81 -12.40 8.58
CA PRO A 237 8.35 -13.73 8.30
C PRO A 237 9.86 -13.66 8.00
N ALA A 238 10.62 -14.69 8.39
CA ALA A 238 12.09 -14.70 8.30
C ALA A 238 12.61 -14.36 6.89
N ALA A 239 12.06 -15.01 5.85
CA ALA A 239 12.42 -14.72 4.46
C ALA A 239 12.14 -13.26 4.06
N GLY A 240 11.09 -12.64 4.60
CA GLY A 240 10.78 -11.23 4.36
C GLY A 240 11.76 -10.28 5.03
N LYS A 241 12.21 -10.61 6.25
CA LYS A 241 13.27 -9.87 6.95
C LYS A 241 14.58 -9.94 6.18
N GLU A 242 15.00 -11.13 5.78
CA GLU A 242 16.25 -11.32 5.03
C GLU A 242 16.23 -10.58 3.69
N LEU A 243 15.10 -10.58 2.97
CA LEU A 243 15.00 -9.83 1.72
C LEU A 243 15.15 -8.31 1.96
N VAL A 244 14.50 -7.78 3.00
CA VAL A 244 14.63 -6.36 3.38
C VAL A 244 16.07 -6.02 3.79
N LEU A 245 16.72 -6.86 4.59
CA LEU A 245 18.12 -6.69 5.02
C LEU A 245 19.12 -6.86 3.87
N GLY A 246 18.85 -7.75 2.92
CA GLY A 246 19.65 -7.94 1.71
C GLY A 246 19.60 -6.71 0.80
N ASN A 247 18.41 -6.12 0.64
CA ASN A 247 18.24 -4.87 -0.10
C ASN A 247 18.96 -3.69 0.57
N LEU A 248 18.91 -3.61 1.91
CA LEU A 248 19.68 -2.64 2.72
C LEU A 248 21.18 -2.71 2.42
N ARG A 249 21.71 -3.93 2.30
CA ARG A 249 23.14 -4.20 2.00
C ARG A 249 23.52 -3.98 0.54
N GLY A 250 22.56 -3.60 -0.32
CA GLY A 250 22.80 -3.40 -1.76
C GLY A 250 22.94 -4.70 -2.57
N ALA A 251 22.57 -5.85 -2.00
CA ALA A 251 22.80 -7.17 -2.61
C ALA A 251 21.81 -7.55 -3.73
N THR A 252 20.97 -6.61 -4.20
CA THR A 252 19.86 -6.92 -5.12
C THR A 252 19.58 -5.78 -6.12
N GLY A 253 18.95 -6.13 -7.25
CA GLY A 253 18.38 -5.17 -8.21
C GLY A 253 17.14 -4.38 -7.73
N LEU A 254 16.75 -4.52 -6.46
CA LEU A 254 15.73 -3.69 -5.79
C LEU A 254 16.36 -2.56 -4.96
N ALA A 255 17.69 -2.52 -4.83
CA ALA A 255 18.40 -1.63 -3.90
C ALA A 255 18.13 -0.14 -4.12
N GLU A 256 17.91 0.31 -5.36
CA GLU A 256 17.67 1.73 -5.65
C GLU A 256 16.31 2.22 -5.11
N GLY A 257 15.22 1.49 -5.40
CA GLY A 257 13.91 1.77 -4.80
C GLY A 257 13.94 1.67 -3.28
N PHE A 258 14.76 0.75 -2.75
CA PHE A 258 14.95 0.57 -1.32
C PHE A 258 15.66 1.76 -0.66
N ARG A 259 16.69 2.33 -1.31
CA ARG A 259 17.35 3.55 -0.83
C ARG A 259 16.38 4.72 -0.73
N TRP A 260 15.53 4.92 -1.73
CA TRP A 260 14.51 5.96 -1.68
C TRP A 260 13.47 5.74 -0.57
N ALA A 261 13.09 4.49 -0.32
CA ALA A 261 12.22 4.15 0.80
C ALA A 261 12.86 4.45 2.17
N LEU A 262 14.16 4.16 2.34
CA LEU A 262 14.91 4.49 3.57
C LEU A 262 15.08 5.99 3.76
N LEU A 263 15.41 6.72 2.69
CA LEU A 263 15.47 8.18 2.74
C LEU A 263 14.10 8.77 3.11
N GLY A 264 13.01 8.17 2.62
CA GLY A 264 11.66 8.47 3.06
C GLY A 264 11.45 8.23 4.56
N LEU A 265 11.90 7.10 5.12
CA LEU A 265 11.81 6.86 6.56
C LEU A 265 12.61 7.90 7.36
N GLY A 266 13.83 8.23 6.92
CA GLY A 266 14.63 9.32 7.48
C GLY A 266 13.95 10.69 7.35
N ALA A 267 13.10 10.88 6.35
CA ALA A 267 12.37 12.12 6.13
C ALA A 267 11.40 12.45 7.28
N PHE A 268 10.99 11.49 8.12
CA PHE A 268 10.17 11.77 9.33
C PHE A 268 10.90 12.59 10.40
N LEU A 269 12.24 12.64 10.38
CA LEU A 269 13.00 13.49 11.30
C LEU A 269 12.68 14.97 11.10
N LEU A 270 12.56 15.44 9.86
CA LEU A 270 12.32 16.85 9.59
C LEU A 270 10.93 17.33 10.05
N PRO A 271 9.81 16.63 9.78
CA PRO A 271 8.52 16.91 10.39
C PRO A 271 8.53 16.93 11.92
N ALA A 272 9.30 16.05 12.57
CA ALA A 272 9.47 16.08 14.03
C ALA A 272 10.17 17.36 14.49
N LEU A 273 11.24 17.78 13.82
CA LEU A 273 11.95 19.03 14.09
C LEU A 273 11.06 20.26 13.83
N LEU A 274 10.26 20.25 12.75
CA LEU A 274 9.30 21.31 12.44
C LEU A 274 8.17 21.38 13.48
N ALA A 275 7.70 20.24 13.98
CA ALA A 275 6.75 20.18 15.08
C ALA A 275 7.36 20.75 16.37
N LEU A 276 8.61 20.38 16.71
CA LEU A 276 9.31 20.95 17.85
C LEU A 276 9.49 22.48 17.71
N TRP A 277 9.83 22.97 16.51
CA TRP A 277 9.88 24.39 16.22
C TRP A 277 8.52 25.07 16.43
N ALA A 278 7.42 24.46 15.99
CA ALA A 278 6.07 24.95 16.23
C ALA A 278 5.69 24.97 17.73
N PHE A 279 6.17 23.98 18.50
CA PHE A 279 5.97 23.91 19.94
C PHE A 279 6.70 25.05 20.68
N LEU A 280 7.96 25.29 20.34
CA LEU A 280 8.83 26.26 20.99
C LEU A 280 8.58 27.71 20.53
N ARG A 281 8.30 27.91 19.23
CA ARG A 281 8.20 29.24 18.59
C ARG A 281 6.97 29.33 17.69
N GLY A 282 5.80 28.96 18.23
CA GLY A 282 4.54 28.92 17.49
C GLY A 282 4.16 30.22 16.75
N ASP A 283 4.52 31.39 17.27
CA ASP A 283 4.22 32.67 16.63
C ASP A 283 4.98 32.87 15.30
N ALA A 284 6.25 32.44 15.27
CA ALA A 284 7.12 32.49 14.10
C ALA A 284 6.86 31.34 13.11
N PHE A 285 6.12 30.31 13.53
CA PHE A 285 5.85 29.14 12.71
C PHE A 285 5.00 29.51 11.49
N ARG A 286 5.43 29.01 10.33
CA ARG A 286 4.83 29.30 9.01
C ARG A 286 4.04 28.09 8.50
N ARG A 287 2.88 28.37 7.92
CA ARG A 287 2.04 27.34 7.28
C ARG A 287 2.79 26.55 6.20
N SER A 288 3.65 27.20 5.41
CA SER A 288 4.44 26.55 4.36
C SER A 288 5.35 25.46 4.92
N ALA A 289 5.92 25.66 6.12
CA ALA A 289 6.72 24.65 6.79
C ALA A 289 5.88 23.42 7.19
N ALA A 290 4.65 23.62 7.70
CA ALA A 290 3.75 22.49 7.97
C ALA A 290 3.31 21.74 6.70
N VAL A 291 3.04 22.45 5.60
CA VAL A 291 2.71 21.81 4.31
C VAL A 291 3.90 20.98 3.83
N PHE A 292 5.11 21.53 3.89
CA PHE A 292 6.33 20.80 3.52
C PHE A 292 6.55 19.57 4.41
N GLY A 293 6.41 19.73 5.74
CA GLY A 293 6.50 18.60 6.68
C GLY A 293 5.44 17.52 6.43
N LEU A 294 4.21 17.90 6.09
CA LEU A 294 3.16 16.96 5.71
C LEU A 294 3.53 16.16 4.46
N LEU A 295 4.01 16.83 3.41
CA LEU A 295 4.42 16.17 2.16
C LEU A 295 5.58 15.19 2.39
N LEU A 296 6.56 15.57 3.22
CA LEU A 296 7.66 14.69 3.59
C LEU A 296 7.19 13.48 4.41
N ALA A 297 6.26 13.67 5.35
CA ALA A 297 5.70 12.58 6.12
C ALA A 297 4.90 11.61 5.23
N CYS A 298 4.14 12.11 4.24
CA CYS A 298 3.48 11.27 3.24
C CYS A 298 4.49 10.48 2.39
N TRP A 299 5.59 11.12 1.97
CA TRP A 299 6.66 10.42 1.25
C TRP A 299 7.30 9.32 2.10
N GLY A 300 7.61 9.62 3.36
CA GLY A 300 8.15 8.63 4.29
C GLY A 300 7.23 7.45 4.52
N PHE A 301 5.92 7.72 4.63
CA PHE A 301 4.92 6.67 4.76
C PHE A 301 4.78 5.82 3.47
N GLY A 302 4.88 6.45 2.30
CA GLY A 302 4.97 5.74 1.02
C GLY A 302 6.19 4.82 0.93
N GLY A 303 7.34 5.27 1.45
CA GLY A 303 8.55 4.45 1.57
C GLY A 303 8.33 3.21 2.45
N PHE A 304 7.65 3.38 3.58
CA PHE A 304 7.25 2.27 4.44
C PHE A 304 6.35 1.25 3.71
N GLU A 305 5.32 1.69 3.00
CA GLU A 305 4.44 0.79 2.25
C GLU A 305 5.18 0.04 1.15
N TRP A 306 6.16 0.68 0.52
CA TRP A 306 7.03 0.04 -0.45
C TRP A 306 7.91 -1.05 0.19
N ILE A 307 8.47 -0.81 1.38
CA ILE A 307 9.24 -1.83 2.12
C ILE A 307 8.35 -3.03 2.45
N ARG A 308 7.10 -2.80 2.90
CA ARG A 308 6.12 -3.87 3.12
C ARG A 308 5.84 -4.65 1.84
N GLU A 309 5.70 -3.96 0.71
CA GLU A 309 5.48 -4.58 -0.60
C GLU A 309 6.65 -5.47 -1.03
N VAL A 310 7.87 -5.03 -0.76
CA VAL A 310 9.08 -5.80 -1.04
C VAL A 310 9.20 -7.00 -0.10
N ALA A 311 8.89 -6.84 1.18
CA ALA A 311 9.01 -7.92 2.18
C ALA A 311 8.14 -9.15 1.89
N ARG A 312 7.09 -9.01 1.07
CA ARG A 312 6.26 -10.13 0.63
C ARG A 312 6.66 -10.75 -0.71
N LYS A 313 7.62 -10.19 -1.45
CA LYS A 313 8.07 -10.79 -2.71
C LYS A 313 8.64 -12.21 -2.48
N PRO A 314 8.49 -13.12 -3.46
CA PRO A 314 7.88 -12.96 -4.79
C PRO A 314 6.34 -13.00 -4.81
N TYR A 315 5.69 -12.96 -3.65
CA TYR A 315 4.25 -13.15 -3.52
C TYR A 315 3.45 -11.86 -3.63
N VAL A 316 2.19 -11.99 -4.05
CA VAL A 316 1.15 -10.99 -3.76
C VAL A 316 0.43 -11.33 -2.45
N ILE A 317 0.24 -12.62 -2.17
CA ILE A 317 -0.22 -13.16 -0.88
C ILE A 317 0.76 -14.26 -0.50
N ARG A 318 1.55 -14.03 0.55
CA ARG A 318 2.70 -14.89 0.91
C ARG A 318 2.30 -16.37 1.00
N GLU A 319 3.07 -17.25 0.35
CA GLU A 319 2.87 -18.71 0.36
C GLU A 319 1.54 -19.21 -0.24
N VAL A 320 0.67 -18.31 -0.72
CA VAL A 320 -0.63 -18.65 -1.32
C VAL A 320 -0.63 -18.32 -2.81
N MET A 321 -0.09 -17.16 -3.18
CA MET A 321 -0.15 -16.65 -4.55
C MET A 321 1.04 -15.77 -4.90
N TYR A 322 1.68 -16.07 -6.02
CA TYR A 322 2.77 -15.28 -6.59
C TYR A 322 2.29 -13.94 -7.16
N SER A 323 3.22 -13.00 -7.35
CA SER A 323 2.92 -11.65 -7.88
C SER A 323 2.24 -11.63 -9.25
N ASN A 324 2.42 -12.69 -10.05
CA ASN A 324 1.76 -12.88 -11.34
C ASN A 324 0.36 -13.54 -11.23
N GLY A 325 -0.13 -13.78 -10.01
CA GLY A 325 -1.46 -14.34 -9.75
C GLY A 325 -1.55 -15.86 -9.82
N ILE A 326 -0.45 -16.58 -10.10
CA ILE A 326 -0.40 -18.04 -10.04
C ILE A 326 -0.36 -18.48 -8.58
N ARG A 327 -1.19 -19.46 -8.19
CA ARG A 327 -1.14 -20.04 -6.84
C ARG A 327 0.08 -20.94 -6.70
N VAL A 328 0.64 -21.00 -5.51
CA VAL A 328 1.84 -21.81 -5.22
C VAL A 328 1.62 -23.28 -5.59
N GLU A 329 0.45 -23.83 -5.23
CA GLU A 329 0.05 -25.22 -5.51
C GLU A 329 -0.12 -25.54 -7.02
N GLN A 330 -0.27 -24.54 -7.88
CA GLN A 330 -0.51 -24.75 -9.32
C GLN A 330 0.78 -24.85 -10.15
N VAL A 331 1.92 -24.43 -9.59
CA VAL A 331 3.16 -24.32 -10.35
C VAL A 331 3.62 -25.67 -10.91
N SER A 332 3.65 -26.70 -10.07
CA SER A 332 4.08 -28.05 -10.48
C SER A 332 3.15 -28.65 -11.54
N GLY A 333 1.84 -28.42 -11.43
CA GLY A 333 0.86 -28.80 -12.44
C GLY A 333 1.13 -28.14 -13.79
N TYR A 334 1.36 -26.83 -13.82
CA TYR A 334 1.70 -26.12 -15.06
C TYR A 334 3.05 -26.54 -15.64
N GLN A 335 4.04 -26.87 -14.80
CA GLN A 335 5.33 -27.36 -15.27
C GLN A 335 5.27 -28.74 -15.92
N LYS A 336 4.26 -29.54 -15.56
CA LYS A 336 4.00 -30.87 -16.11
C LYS A 336 3.09 -30.83 -17.33
N ASP A 337 1.93 -30.19 -17.21
CA ASP A 337 0.83 -30.28 -18.17
C ASP A 337 0.77 -29.07 -19.14
N GLY A 338 1.54 -28.02 -18.86
CA GLY A 338 1.59 -26.78 -19.64
C GLY A 338 0.71 -25.67 -19.08
N PHE A 339 1.20 -24.43 -19.16
CA PHE A 339 0.46 -23.23 -18.76
C PHE A 339 -0.53 -22.78 -19.84
N LEU A 340 -0.10 -22.79 -21.10
CA LEU A 340 -0.89 -22.29 -22.22
C LEU A 340 -2.22 -23.05 -22.40
N PRO A 341 -2.26 -24.40 -22.32
CA PRO A 341 -3.52 -25.14 -22.41
C PRO A 341 -4.50 -24.79 -21.27
N ALA A 342 -3.96 -24.51 -20.08
CA ALA A 342 -4.72 -24.19 -18.88
C ALA A 342 -5.17 -22.72 -18.81
N ASN A 343 -4.61 -21.82 -19.63
CA ASN A 343 -4.93 -20.41 -19.64
C ASN A 343 -5.64 -19.96 -20.95
N VAL A 344 -6.96 -19.83 -20.87
CA VAL A 344 -7.80 -19.43 -22.02
C VAL A 344 -7.39 -18.10 -22.65
N TRP A 345 -6.94 -17.11 -21.88
CA TRP A 345 -6.56 -15.80 -22.40
C TRP A 345 -5.22 -15.85 -23.14
N ALA A 346 -4.24 -16.54 -22.56
CA ALA A 346 -2.95 -16.76 -23.20
C ALA A 346 -3.12 -17.60 -24.49
N ARG A 347 -3.91 -18.68 -24.43
CA ARG A 347 -4.21 -19.52 -25.61
C ARG A 347 -4.91 -18.75 -26.72
N THR A 348 -5.92 -17.94 -26.37
CA THR A 348 -6.65 -17.12 -27.34
C THR A 348 -5.74 -16.06 -27.96
N PHE A 349 -4.84 -15.45 -27.17
CA PHE A 349 -3.85 -14.51 -27.67
C PHE A 349 -2.89 -15.19 -28.66
N ALA A 350 -2.31 -16.33 -28.30
CA ALA A 350 -1.42 -17.10 -29.18
C ALA A 350 -2.11 -17.46 -30.50
N ALA A 351 -3.34 -17.99 -30.43
CA ALA A 351 -4.14 -18.33 -31.61
C ALA A 351 -4.41 -17.11 -32.51
N SER A 352 -4.71 -15.95 -31.93
CA SER A 352 -4.92 -14.70 -32.69
C SER A 352 -3.67 -14.21 -33.44
N LYS A 353 -2.49 -14.74 -33.09
CA LYS A 353 -1.19 -14.43 -33.68
C LYS A 353 -0.63 -15.60 -34.51
N GLY A 354 -1.47 -16.56 -34.89
CA GLY A 354 -1.10 -17.70 -35.73
C GLY A 354 -0.52 -18.89 -34.97
N ASP A 355 -0.54 -18.88 -33.64
CA ASP A 355 -0.13 -19.98 -32.75
C ASP A 355 1.30 -20.50 -32.99
N THR A 356 2.18 -19.64 -33.49
CA THR A 356 3.61 -19.92 -33.68
C THR A 356 4.35 -20.02 -32.34
N ASP A 357 5.54 -20.61 -32.33
CA ASP A 357 6.39 -20.67 -31.12
C ASP A 357 6.61 -19.28 -30.49
N LEU A 358 6.84 -18.25 -31.31
CA LEU A 358 6.98 -16.87 -30.82
C LEU A 358 5.68 -16.28 -30.28
N ALA A 359 4.54 -16.58 -30.91
CA ALA A 359 3.22 -16.14 -30.43
C ALA A 359 2.86 -16.78 -29.07
N ARG A 360 3.18 -18.07 -28.90
CA ARG A 360 3.03 -18.79 -27.63
C ARG A 360 3.97 -18.23 -26.56
N GLY A 361 5.23 -18.00 -26.90
CA GLY A 361 6.21 -17.35 -26.04
C GLY A 361 5.75 -15.97 -25.57
N GLU A 362 5.23 -15.13 -26.47
CA GLU A 362 4.67 -13.83 -26.13
C GLU A 362 3.47 -13.96 -25.16
N ALA A 363 2.55 -14.89 -25.43
CA ALA A 363 1.36 -15.08 -24.60
C ALA A 363 1.71 -15.44 -23.14
N ILE A 364 2.69 -16.33 -22.97
CA ILE A 364 3.15 -16.79 -21.66
C ILE A 364 3.93 -15.67 -20.97
N LEU A 365 4.82 -14.98 -21.68
CA LEU A 365 5.57 -13.83 -21.15
C LEU A 365 4.63 -12.75 -20.64
N ARG A 366 3.57 -12.42 -21.39
CA ARG A 366 2.53 -11.46 -20.97
C ARG A 366 1.91 -11.87 -19.65
N SER A 367 1.65 -13.15 -19.46
CA SER A 367 0.95 -13.68 -18.29
C SER A 367 1.83 -13.81 -17.05
N GLN A 368 3.11 -14.17 -17.21
CA GLN A 368 3.97 -14.52 -16.08
C GLN A 368 5.03 -13.47 -15.76
N CYS A 369 5.53 -12.73 -16.76
CA CYS A 369 6.66 -11.81 -16.60
C CYS A 369 6.21 -10.35 -16.43
N LEU A 370 5.17 -9.92 -17.14
CA LEU A 370 4.75 -8.50 -17.16
C LEU A 370 4.08 -8.01 -15.86
N ALA A 371 3.81 -8.92 -14.92
CA ALA A 371 3.42 -8.54 -13.56
C ALA A 371 4.56 -7.85 -12.79
N CYS A 372 5.82 -8.11 -13.16
CA CYS A 372 7.02 -7.59 -12.49
C CYS A 372 7.95 -6.79 -13.41
N HIS A 373 7.83 -6.99 -14.73
CA HIS A 373 8.66 -6.36 -15.74
C HIS A 373 7.83 -5.56 -16.74
N THR A 374 8.49 -4.68 -17.48
CA THR A 374 7.91 -4.03 -18.66
C THR A 374 8.68 -4.44 -19.91
N ARG A 375 8.14 -4.14 -21.08
CA ARG A 375 8.83 -4.41 -22.34
C ARG A 375 10.02 -3.46 -22.54
N GLU A 376 9.80 -2.15 -22.35
CA GLU A 376 10.76 -1.11 -22.75
C GLU A 376 11.11 -0.10 -21.65
N GLY A 377 10.30 0.04 -20.59
CA GLY A 377 10.49 1.07 -19.56
C GLY A 377 11.01 0.53 -18.22
N TYR A 378 10.22 0.68 -17.15
CA TYR A 378 10.65 0.26 -15.81
C TYR A 378 10.92 -1.25 -15.77
N ARG A 379 12.14 -1.65 -15.39
CA ARG A 379 12.58 -3.06 -15.45
C ARG A 379 12.36 -3.68 -16.84
N SER A 380 12.77 -2.93 -17.85
CA SER A 380 12.71 -3.29 -19.27
C SER A 380 13.32 -4.66 -19.55
N LEU A 381 12.50 -5.60 -20.03
CA LEU A 381 12.97 -6.88 -20.53
C LEU A 381 13.90 -6.66 -21.73
N LYS A 382 13.61 -5.70 -22.62
CA LYS A 382 14.50 -5.37 -23.74
C LYS A 382 15.91 -5.02 -23.25
N ALA A 383 16.03 -4.20 -22.21
CA ALA A 383 17.33 -3.82 -21.65
C ALA A 383 18.01 -4.96 -20.89
N LEU A 384 17.24 -5.69 -20.07
CA LEU A 384 17.76 -6.80 -19.25
C LEU A 384 18.23 -7.98 -20.11
N THR A 385 17.57 -8.25 -21.24
CA THR A 385 17.93 -9.38 -22.10
C THR A 385 18.96 -9.02 -23.17
N ALA A 386 19.19 -7.72 -23.44
CA ALA A 386 20.08 -7.21 -24.50
C ALA A 386 21.47 -7.88 -24.56
N PRO A 387 22.14 -8.25 -23.44
CA PRO A 387 23.46 -8.88 -23.50
C PRO A 387 23.46 -10.38 -23.88
N TYR A 388 22.33 -11.08 -23.75
CA TYR A 388 22.31 -12.56 -23.72
C TYR A 388 21.94 -13.22 -25.06
N SER A 389 22.65 -14.26 -25.50
CA SER A 389 22.27 -15.00 -26.72
C SER A 389 20.88 -15.65 -26.59
N GLU A 390 20.31 -16.13 -27.70
CA GLU A 390 19.05 -16.89 -27.64
C GLU A 390 19.16 -18.11 -26.71
N SER A 391 20.26 -18.88 -26.81
CA SER A 391 20.52 -20.03 -25.96
C SER A 391 20.66 -19.66 -24.48
N ASP A 392 21.28 -18.52 -24.16
CA ASP A 392 21.38 -18.04 -22.78
C ASP A 392 20.00 -17.71 -22.21
N LEU A 393 19.12 -17.09 -23.00
CA LEU A 393 17.77 -16.73 -22.57
C LEU A 393 16.87 -17.95 -22.40
N VAL A 394 17.00 -18.95 -23.28
CA VAL A 394 16.31 -20.23 -23.13
C VAL A 394 16.77 -20.93 -21.85
N ALA A 395 18.08 -21.05 -21.63
CA ALA A 395 18.63 -21.67 -20.43
C ALA A 395 18.22 -20.91 -19.15
N LEU A 396 18.17 -19.58 -19.21
CA LEU A 396 17.68 -18.75 -18.11
C LEU A 396 16.22 -19.05 -17.77
N VAL A 397 15.30 -19.06 -18.75
CA VAL A 397 13.89 -19.32 -18.46
C VAL A 397 13.67 -20.76 -17.99
N GLN A 398 14.43 -21.72 -18.53
CA GLN A 398 14.40 -23.10 -18.07
C GLN A 398 14.88 -23.24 -16.63
N SER A 399 15.95 -22.54 -16.23
CA SER A 399 16.43 -22.57 -14.84
C SER A 399 15.45 -21.92 -13.86
N LEU A 400 14.64 -20.94 -14.30
CA LEU A 400 13.58 -20.35 -13.49
C LEU A 400 12.45 -21.34 -13.13
N ARG A 401 12.37 -22.52 -13.77
CA ARG A 401 11.43 -23.59 -13.39
C ARG A 401 11.79 -24.25 -12.07
N GLU A 402 13.08 -24.23 -11.72
CA GLU A 402 13.55 -24.89 -10.50
C GLU A 402 12.94 -24.24 -9.26
N LEU A 403 12.46 -25.09 -8.35
CA LEU A 403 11.75 -24.73 -7.13
C LEU A 403 12.65 -24.79 -5.89
N ASP A 404 13.85 -25.37 -6.02
CA ASP A 404 14.87 -25.34 -4.98
C ASP A 404 15.59 -23.96 -4.93
N PRO A 405 15.51 -23.22 -3.81
CA PRO A 405 16.24 -21.97 -3.62
C PRO A 405 17.77 -22.07 -3.76
N GLY A 406 18.35 -23.26 -3.55
CA GLY A 406 19.78 -23.51 -3.73
C GLY A 406 20.19 -23.55 -5.21
N MET A 407 19.26 -23.83 -6.11
CA MET A 407 19.50 -23.98 -7.55
C MET A 407 18.92 -22.82 -8.36
N ASN A 408 17.89 -22.14 -7.86
CA ASN A 408 17.29 -20.96 -8.47
C ASN A 408 17.47 -19.72 -7.57
N PRO A 409 18.47 -18.86 -7.84
CA PRO A 409 18.79 -17.70 -7.00
C PRO A 409 17.74 -16.57 -7.11
N TYR A 410 16.71 -16.71 -7.95
CA TYR A 410 15.68 -15.71 -8.16
C TYR A 410 14.39 -15.98 -7.37
N LEU A 411 14.22 -17.16 -6.76
CA LEU A 411 12.98 -17.55 -6.05
C LEU A 411 12.62 -16.64 -4.87
N ASP A 412 13.57 -15.89 -4.33
CA ASP A 412 13.33 -14.91 -3.26
C ASP A 412 12.69 -13.60 -3.78
N ARG A 413 12.80 -13.32 -5.08
CA ARG A 413 12.44 -12.02 -5.70
C ARG A 413 11.43 -12.14 -6.82
N MET A 414 11.43 -13.25 -7.55
CA MET A 414 10.61 -13.52 -8.71
C MET A 414 9.86 -14.84 -8.57
N PRO A 415 8.62 -14.94 -9.09
CA PRO A 415 7.92 -16.20 -9.16
C PRO A 415 8.70 -17.23 -9.99
N PRO A 416 8.66 -18.53 -9.63
CA PRO A 416 9.16 -19.58 -10.53
C PRO A 416 8.39 -19.56 -11.85
N PHE A 417 9.07 -19.94 -12.93
CA PHE A 417 8.42 -20.11 -14.22
C PHE A 417 7.49 -21.33 -14.17
N ALA A 418 6.20 -21.08 -14.39
CA ALA A 418 5.17 -22.11 -14.34
C ALA A 418 4.84 -22.53 -15.78
N GLY A 419 5.59 -23.48 -16.32
CA GLY A 419 5.39 -23.98 -17.68
C GLY A 419 6.35 -25.13 -18.00
N THR A 420 6.06 -25.85 -19.09
CA THR A 420 6.90 -26.96 -19.57
C THR A 420 8.25 -26.46 -20.07
N GLU A 421 9.19 -27.37 -20.34
CA GLU A 421 10.48 -27.02 -20.97
C GLU A 421 10.30 -26.40 -22.34
N GLN A 422 9.35 -26.91 -23.12
CA GLN A 422 9.01 -26.36 -24.43
C GLN A 422 8.45 -24.94 -24.31
N GLU A 423 7.56 -24.69 -23.34
CA GLU A 423 7.03 -23.35 -23.09
C GLU A 423 8.11 -22.39 -22.61
N ALA A 424 9.06 -22.86 -21.79
CA ALA A 424 10.21 -22.07 -21.35
C ALA A 424 11.11 -21.69 -22.55
N GLU A 425 11.35 -22.65 -23.46
CA GLU A 425 12.09 -22.42 -24.70
C GLU A 425 11.40 -21.37 -25.59
N GLN A 426 10.09 -21.49 -25.79
CA GLN A 426 9.29 -20.52 -26.56
C GLN A 426 9.39 -19.10 -25.98
N VAL A 427 9.35 -18.96 -24.65
CA VAL A 427 9.53 -17.67 -23.98
C VAL A 427 10.96 -17.15 -24.16
N GLY A 428 11.99 -18.00 -24.00
CA GLY A 428 13.39 -17.63 -24.24
C GLY A 428 13.63 -17.11 -25.66
N LYS A 429 13.11 -17.82 -26.67
CA LYS A 429 13.14 -17.38 -28.08
C LYS A 429 12.46 -16.04 -28.28
N TYR A 430 11.26 -15.86 -27.71
CA TYR A 430 10.55 -14.59 -27.81
C TYR A 430 11.31 -13.43 -27.13
N LEU A 431 11.91 -13.66 -25.95
CA LEU A 431 12.75 -12.66 -25.27
C LEU A 431 13.93 -12.19 -26.12
N HIS A 432 14.53 -13.08 -26.91
CA HIS A 432 15.61 -12.72 -27.84
C HIS A 432 15.12 -11.73 -28.92
N THR A 433 13.88 -11.88 -29.40
CA THR A 433 13.30 -10.98 -30.41
C THR A 433 13.07 -9.56 -29.89
N LEU A 434 12.95 -9.34 -28.57
CA LEU A 434 12.77 -8.01 -27.99
C LEU A 434 13.97 -7.08 -28.23
N LYS A 435 15.14 -7.66 -28.52
CA LYS A 435 16.37 -6.92 -28.87
C LYS A 435 16.27 -6.21 -30.21
N ALA A 436 15.41 -6.68 -31.11
CA ALA A 436 15.34 -6.17 -32.48
C ALA A 436 14.69 -4.78 -32.50
N LYS A 437 15.53 -3.75 -32.37
CA LYS A 437 15.44 -2.41 -32.96
C LYS A 437 16.64 -1.62 -32.51
#